data_AF-A0A1E7FFM9-F1
#
_entry.id   AF-A0A1E7FFM9-F1
#
_cell.length_a   1.000
_cell.length_b   1.000
_cell.length_c   1.000
_cell.angle_alpha   90.00
_cell.angle_beta   90.00
_cell.angle_gamma   90.00
#
_symmetry.space_group_name_H-M   'P 1'
#
loop_
_entity.id
_entity.type
_entity.pdbx_description
1 polymer ?
#
loop_
_entity_poly.entity_id
_entity_poly.type
_entity_poly.pdbx_seq_one_letter_code
_entity_poly.pdbx_strand_id
1 'polypeptide(L)'
;MNGKKNPWEGVNLLPFIEINLLLDTIKKYAPDDKLTKVEKLRNRVGEIFCYTFDLTANNTLEAPHKGIGLTDIVKCHSRCTILPQYDADGVSFKPELVPGTQIPYPGFPSLNVLPIEEAELLPIGVKLFGFPSKYHTMVLKLHEMPDMPPVETLADNLLNRSLFINWPMMHEARVTAISDERVEIYMFKGKKKVKVWNKSEQDRWANESGEMAQNYLGGINVPGLGGIQIGDVKIRLRLLPLQGMKTNQLNGSTEKLFGKEEAEVPLQLALWQAPAPDPRFEERGPMTLEERFHVDCNVVLTKGKYRGCVGQVIGIADGEKVGVKVLTMPPEVPFGLALARSINESYVSSSDAARILKINPSLFGRITSSLIFAQGGYDLGLNLKSQEGLCVAGYTRQKKENVTKDPQSDEKKAWDSGDSLLVVGSARGIGDTDKNSHKERIQWEYTPKSIRLINEYRQRFPQLFSALAKLPSEKKYDANIVFGPKGADVLPKIREWLNNVDSAKLPRTPISTETMTQEAVIAVEKATDVRNLALKKKGFPMESLIKIPGSVLYRENSTGATDVMLASDHNGNEAPELGDRVVNLCASGIPFGARGIVVGIHKASTGCVEIVMDEEFVGGTNLQGLCSNFRG
;
A
#
# COMPACT_ATOMS: atom_id res chain seq x y z
N MET A 1 24.22 -32.28 -4.16
CA MET A 1 22.91 -31.57 -4.27
C MET A 1 21.88 -32.31 -5.14
N ASN A 2 21.98 -33.63 -5.42
CA ASN A 2 20.95 -34.42 -6.12
C ASN A 2 20.25 -33.72 -7.32
N GLY A 3 21.02 -33.05 -8.18
CA GLY A 3 20.47 -32.30 -9.33
C GLY A 3 19.75 -30.98 -8.99
N LYS A 4 19.66 -30.61 -7.72
CA LYS A 4 19.17 -29.30 -7.25
C LYS A 4 20.21 -28.22 -7.48
N LYS A 5 19.73 -27.03 -7.85
CA LYS A 5 20.56 -25.88 -8.18
C LYS A 5 20.90 -25.05 -6.96
N ASN A 6 19.99 -24.99 -5.99
CA ASN A 6 20.14 -24.12 -4.85
C ASN A 6 20.66 -24.88 -3.61
N PRO A 7 21.57 -24.31 -2.81
CA PRO A 7 22.10 -24.95 -1.60
C PRO A 7 21.04 -25.36 -0.57
N TRP A 8 19.98 -24.57 -0.40
CA TRP A 8 18.90 -24.86 0.56
C TRP A 8 18.00 -26.03 0.15
N GLU A 9 18.08 -26.49 -1.10
CA GLU A 9 17.40 -27.71 -1.58
C GLU A 9 18.27 -28.95 -1.38
N GLY A 10 19.53 -28.78 -0.95
CA GLY A 10 20.46 -29.86 -0.72
C GLY A 10 20.04 -30.74 0.46
N VAL A 11 20.35 -32.04 0.37
CA VAL A 11 20.18 -32.96 1.49
C VAL A 11 21.24 -32.66 2.54
N ASN A 12 20.81 -32.28 3.74
CA ASN A 12 21.67 -32.14 4.91
C ASN A 12 21.82 -33.50 5.58
N LEU A 13 23.01 -34.10 5.46
CA LEU A 13 23.34 -35.37 6.11
C LEU A 13 23.80 -35.11 7.55
N LEU A 14 22.87 -35.23 8.49
CA LEU A 14 23.14 -35.18 9.93
C LEU A 14 22.84 -36.55 10.56
N PRO A 15 23.59 -36.98 11.59
CA PRO A 15 23.25 -38.18 12.33
C PRO A 15 21.88 -38.03 13.01
N PHE A 16 21.06 -39.08 12.98
CA PHE A 16 19.81 -39.11 13.75
C PHE A 16 20.12 -39.32 15.24
N ILE A 17 19.36 -38.65 16.10
CA ILE A 17 19.54 -38.75 17.54
C ILE A 17 18.96 -40.06 18.04
N GLU A 18 19.77 -40.85 18.76
CA GLU A 18 19.30 -42.03 19.48
C GLU A 18 18.61 -41.63 20.79
N ILE A 19 17.28 -41.76 20.84
CA ILE A 19 16.46 -41.20 21.94
C ILE A 19 16.83 -41.77 23.32
N ASN A 20 17.09 -43.07 23.41
CA ASN A 20 17.44 -43.71 24.68
C ASN A 20 18.80 -43.23 25.18
N LEU A 21 19.79 -43.13 24.27
CA LEU A 21 21.11 -42.58 24.60
C LEU A 21 21.00 -41.13 25.07
N LEU A 22 20.18 -40.31 24.41
CA LEU A 22 19.95 -38.93 24.82
C LEU A 22 19.34 -38.86 26.23
N LEU A 23 18.27 -39.61 26.49
CA LEU A 23 17.59 -39.61 27.80
C LEU A 23 18.50 -40.09 28.93
N ASP A 24 19.29 -41.15 28.71
CA ASP A 24 20.24 -41.65 29.70
C ASP A 24 21.40 -40.66 29.93
N THR A 25 21.85 -39.98 28.88
CA THR A 25 22.85 -38.91 28.98
C THR A 25 22.31 -37.73 29.77
N ILE A 26 21.05 -37.31 29.54
CA ILE A 26 20.38 -36.25 30.32
C ILE A 26 20.29 -36.65 31.79
N LYS A 27 19.81 -37.86 32.11
CA LYS A 27 19.75 -38.36 33.49
C LYS A 27 21.12 -38.35 34.18
N LYS A 28 22.18 -38.68 33.46
CA LYS A 28 23.55 -38.72 34.02
C LYS A 28 24.15 -37.33 34.23
N TYR A 29 24.00 -36.43 33.26
CA TYR A 29 24.76 -35.17 33.25
C TYR A 29 23.93 -33.93 33.57
N ALA A 30 22.63 -33.94 33.26
CA ALA A 30 21.68 -32.85 33.52
C ALA A 30 20.39 -33.35 34.19
N PRO A 31 20.47 -34.07 35.34
CA PRO A 31 19.29 -34.51 36.06
C PRO A 31 18.48 -33.33 36.61
N ASP A 32 17.18 -33.54 36.78
CA ASP A 32 16.25 -32.50 37.21
C ASP A 32 16.66 -31.84 38.53
N ASP A 33 17.23 -32.56 39.49
CA ASP A 33 17.67 -32.01 40.77
C ASP A 33 18.73 -30.90 40.64
N LYS A 34 19.53 -30.90 39.55
CA LYS A 34 20.49 -29.85 39.24
C LYS A 34 19.89 -28.62 38.55
N LEU A 35 18.67 -28.72 38.04
CA LEU A 35 17.97 -27.59 37.44
C LEU A 35 17.44 -26.63 38.52
N THR A 36 17.59 -25.33 38.27
CA THR A 36 16.97 -24.30 39.10
C THR A 36 15.45 -24.39 39.03
N LYS A 37 14.75 -23.79 40.01
CA LYS A 37 13.28 -23.75 40.02
C LYS A 37 12.70 -23.10 38.76
N VAL A 38 13.35 -22.05 38.24
CA VAL A 38 12.93 -21.35 37.02
C VAL A 38 13.10 -22.23 35.79
N GLU A 39 14.22 -22.95 35.68
CA GLU A 39 14.45 -23.90 34.58
C GLU A 39 13.45 -25.05 34.60
N LYS A 40 13.15 -25.61 35.78
CA LYS A 40 12.10 -26.63 35.95
C LYS A 40 10.72 -26.13 35.55
N LEU A 41 10.41 -24.86 35.84
CA LEU A 41 9.13 -24.27 35.45
C LEU A 41 9.04 -24.08 33.93
N ARG A 42 10.13 -23.64 33.29
CA ARG A 42 10.23 -23.49 31.83
C ARG A 42 10.23 -24.84 31.10
N ASN A 43 10.71 -25.91 31.75
CA ASN A 43 10.76 -27.27 31.20
C ASN A 43 9.44 -28.04 31.44
N ARG A 44 8.29 -27.38 31.24
CA ARG A 44 6.95 -27.98 31.35
C ARG A 44 6.13 -27.67 30.11
N VAL A 45 5.12 -28.50 29.85
CA VAL A 45 4.09 -28.19 28.87
C VAL A 45 3.27 -27.02 29.40
N GLY A 46 2.99 -26.03 28.54
CA GLY A 46 2.24 -24.84 28.89
C GLY A 46 0.72 -25.01 28.77
N GLU A 47 0.01 -23.95 29.15
CA GLU A 47 -1.44 -23.83 29.05
C GLU A 47 -1.86 -23.03 27.81
N ILE A 48 -3.10 -23.21 27.36
CA ILE A 48 -3.69 -22.38 26.30
C ILE A 48 -4.45 -21.23 26.96
N PHE A 49 -4.05 -19.99 26.66
CA PHE A 49 -4.69 -18.79 27.20
C PHE A 49 -5.67 -18.18 26.19
N CYS A 50 -6.89 -17.89 26.62
CA CYS A 50 -7.90 -17.13 25.87
C CYS A 50 -8.06 -15.75 26.48
N TYR A 51 -7.91 -14.72 25.64
CA TYR A 51 -8.05 -13.32 26.03
C TYR A 51 -9.34 -12.75 25.44
N THR A 52 -10.18 -12.18 26.30
CA THR A 52 -11.45 -11.57 25.92
C THR A 52 -11.53 -10.14 26.43
N PHE A 53 -12.11 -9.24 25.63
CA PHE A 53 -12.40 -7.88 26.08
C PHE A 53 -13.50 -7.88 27.14
N ASP A 54 -13.29 -7.16 28.23
CA ASP A 54 -14.20 -7.05 29.36
C ASP A 54 -14.06 -5.68 30.05
N LEU A 55 -15.08 -4.83 29.88
CA LEU A 55 -15.12 -3.47 30.46
C LEU A 55 -15.08 -3.46 31.99
N THR A 56 -15.39 -4.58 32.66
CA THR A 56 -15.35 -4.67 34.12
C THR A 56 -13.93 -4.92 34.66
N ALA A 57 -13.03 -5.45 33.81
CA ALA A 57 -11.64 -5.67 34.17
C ALA A 57 -10.87 -4.34 34.21
N ASN A 58 -10.33 -3.98 35.38
CA ASN A 58 -9.69 -2.69 35.62
C ASN A 58 -8.29 -2.82 36.24
N ASN A 59 -7.69 -4.01 36.18
CA ASN A 59 -6.35 -4.23 36.69
C ASN A 59 -5.31 -3.50 35.86
N THR A 60 -4.23 -3.05 36.51
CA THR A 60 -3.05 -2.56 35.79
C THR A 60 -2.19 -3.76 35.41
N LEU A 61 -1.81 -3.85 34.13
CA LEU A 61 -0.83 -4.82 33.67
C LEU A 61 0.54 -4.13 33.60
N GLU A 62 1.48 -4.61 34.41
CA GLU A 62 2.85 -4.09 34.41
C GLU A 62 3.57 -4.48 33.12
N ALA A 63 4.34 -3.53 32.58
CA ALA A 63 5.13 -3.77 31.39
C ALA A 63 6.25 -4.79 31.69
N PRO A 64 6.33 -5.90 30.94
CA PRO A 64 7.34 -6.93 31.18
C PRO A 64 8.77 -6.45 30.87
N HIS A 65 8.92 -5.38 30.06
CA HIS A 65 10.22 -4.83 29.71
C HIS A 65 10.17 -3.29 29.55
N LYS A 66 10.23 -2.56 30.67
CA LYS A 66 10.22 -1.08 30.66
C LYS A 66 11.39 -0.46 29.88
N GLY A 67 12.53 -1.17 29.79
CA GLY A 67 13.73 -0.69 29.10
C GLY A 67 13.63 -0.56 27.57
N ILE A 68 12.57 -1.08 26.95
CA ILE A 68 12.30 -0.92 25.49
C ILE A 68 11.14 0.05 25.23
N GLY A 69 10.77 0.86 26.22
CA GLY A 69 9.71 1.87 26.07
C GLY A 69 8.28 1.35 26.27
N LEU A 70 8.09 0.09 26.66
CA LEU A 70 6.75 -0.41 27.03
C LEU A 70 6.30 0.19 28.36
N THR A 71 5.13 0.81 28.37
CA THR A 71 4.49 1.36 29.57
C THR A 71 3.47 0.40 30.16
N ASP A 72 3.20 0.55 31.46
CA ASP A 72 2.15 -0.21 32.14
C ASP A 72 0.78 0.10 31.50
N ILE A 73 -0.05 -0.92 31.29
CA ILE A 73 -1.42 -0.76 30.79
C ILE A 73 -2.33 -0.56 32.00
N VAL A 74 -2.66 0.70 32.28
CA VAL A 74 -3.58 1.09 33.36
C VAL A 74 -5.03 0.82 32.92
N LYS A 75 -5.85 0.23 33.79
CA LYS A 75 -7.23 -0.20 33.49
C LYS A 75 -7.31 -1.12 32.26
N CYS A 76 -6.61 -2.25 32.32
CA CYS A 76 -6.63 -3.25 31.27
C CYS A 76 -7.99 -3.97 31.22
N HIS A 77 -8.81 -3.65 30.21
CA HIS A 77 -10.09 -4.29 29.93
C HIS A 77 -9.94 -5.67 29.26
N SER A 78 -8.91 -6.44 29.60
CA SER A 78 -8.68 -7.78 29.06
C SER A 78 -8.75 -8.81 30.18
N ARG A 79 -9.61 -9.82 29.99
CA ARG A 79 -9.70 -10.98 30.87
C ARG A 79 -8.98 -12.15 30.22
N CYS A 80 -8.10 -12.80 30.99
CA CYS A 80 -7.43 -14.03 30.57
C CYS A 80 -8.09 -15.23 31.25
N THR A 81 -8.41 -16.26 30.46
CA THR A 81 -8.91 -17.55 30.93
C THR A 81 -8.05 -18.66 30.37
N ILE A 82 -7.90 -19.76 31.11
CA ILE A 82 -7.19 -20.95 30.64
C ILE A 82 -8.22 -21.85 29.96
N LEU A 83 -7.97 -22.19 28.70
CA LEU A 83 -8.77 -23.17 27.98
C LEU A 83 -8.34 -24.57 28.40
N PRO A 84 -9.28 -25.50 28.63
CA PRO A 84 -8.94 -26.87 28.92
C PRO A 84 -8.17 -27.48 27.74
N GLN A 85 -7.10 -28.22 28.02
CA GLN A 85 -6.52 -29.11 27.03
C GLN A 85 -7.55 -30.20 26.73
N TYR A 86 -8.05 -30.24 25.48
CA TYR A 86 -8.97 -31.27 25.06
C TYR A 86 -8.20 -32.58 24.89
N ASP A 87 -8.23 -33.47 25.88
CA ASP A 87 -7.98 -34.89 25.68
C ASP A 87 -9.20 -35.46 24.94
N ALA A 88 -9.19 -35.35 23.61
CA ALA A 88 -10.22 -35.97 22.80
C ALA A 88 -9.95 -37.47 22.69
N ASP A 89 -10.51 -38.27 23.60
CA ASP A 89 -10.72 -39.70 23.35
C ASP A 89 -11.70 -39.86 22.17
N GLY A 90 -11.20 -39.85 20.93
CA GLY A 90 -12.00 -40.04 19.72
C GLY A 90 -11.54 -39.25 18.49
N VAL A 91 -12.33 -39.35 17.40
CA VAL A 91 -12.09 -38.67 16.12
C VAL A 91 -12.36 -37.16 16.30
N SER A 92 -11.31 -36.35 16.47
CA SER A 92 -11.44 -34.90 16.67
C SER A 92 -11.85 -34.11 15.40
N PHE A 93 -11.89 -34.76 14.24
CA PHE A 93 -12.16 -34.13 12.95
C PHE A 93 -12.95 -35.06 12.02
N LYS A 94 -14.09 -34.58 11.52
CA LYS A 94 -14.84 -35.23 10.45
C LYS A 94 -14.63 -34.44 9.16
N PRO A 95 -14.11 -35.04 8.09
CA PRO A 95 -13.82 -34.35 6.82
C PRO A 95 -15.09 -34.12 6.00
N GLU A 96 -16.11 -33.51 6.60
CA GLU A 96 -17.40 -33.25 5.98
C GLU A 96 -17.73 -31.76 6.08
N LEU A 97 -18.43 -31.23 5.07
CA LEU A 97 -18.96 -29.86 5.14
C LEU A 97 -20.01 -29.78 6.24
N VAL A 98 -19.89 -28.76 7.09
CA VAL A 98 -20.87 -28.51 8.15
C VAL A 98 -22.20 -28.11 7.49
N PRO A 99 -23.34 -28.73 7.86
CA PRO A 99 -24.64 -28.31 7.34
C PRO A 99 -24.88 -26.81 7.53
N GLY A 100 -25.32 -26.13 6.45
CA GLY A 100 -25.48 -24.67 6.44
C GLY A 100 -24.26 -23.88 5.94
N THR A 101 -23.17 -24.55 5.54
CA THR A 101 -22.03 -23.89 4.87
C THR A 101 -22.51 -23.15 3.62
N GLN A 102 -22.28 -21.83 3.57
CA GLN A 102 -22.63 -21.00 2.42
C GLN A 102 -21.52 -21.04 1.37
N ILE A 103 -21.88 -21.33 0.12
CA ILE A 103 -20.95 -21.41 -1.01
C ILE A 103 -21.61 -20.75 -2.24
N PRO A 104 -21.06 -19.65 -2.78
CA PRO A 104 -19.93 -18.89 -2.24
C PRO A 104 -20.30 -18.07 -1.00
N TYR A 105 -19.28 -17.70 -0.22
CA TYR A 105 -19.40 -16.66 0.81
C TYR A 105 -18.99 -15.30 0.20
N PRO A 106 -19.58 -14.16 0.63
CA PRO A 106 -19.24 -12.85 0.06
C PRO A 106 -17.74 -12.55 0.14
N GLY A 107 -17.17 -12.05 -0.96
CA GLY A 107 -15.73 -11.76 -1.09
C GLY A 107 -14.86 -12.95 -1.48
N PHE A 108 -15.40 -14.17 -1.56
CA PHE A 108 -14.67 -15.34 -2.07
C PHE A 108 -14.97 -15.59 -3.55
N PRO A 109 -13.97 -16.02 -4.34
CA PRO A 109 -14.20 -16.37 -5.73
C PRO A 109 -15.10 -17.58 -5.89
N SER A 110 -15.84 -17.62 -6.99
CA SER A 110 -16.57 -18.82 -7.39
C SER A 110 -16.61 -18.99 -8.89
N LEU A 111 -16.22 -20.17 -9.36
CA LEU A 111 -16.39 -20.57 -10.74
C LEU A 111 -17.84 -21.00 -11.04
N ASN A 112 -18.61 -21.39 -10.02
CA ASN A 112 -19.94 -21.97 -10.16
C ASN A 112 -21.07 -20.94 -10.36
N VAL A 113 -20.74 -19.68 -10.61
CA VAL A 113 -21.71 -18.59 -10.79
C VAL A 113 -21.95 -18.24 -12.26
N LEU A 114 -21.03 -18.65 -13.13
CA LEU A 114 -21.18 -18.57 -14.58
C LEU A 114 -21.11 -19.99 -15.17
N PRO A 115 -21.89 -20.29 -16.21
CA PRO A 115 -21.87 -21.60 -16.81
C PRO A 115 -20.58 -21.79 -17.64
N ILE A 116 -19.79 -22.79 -17.28
CA ILE A 116 -18.58 -23.20 -17.99
C ILE A 116 -18.96 -24.37 -18.89
N GLU A 117 -18.70 -24.22 -20.19
CA GLU A 117 -18.99 -25.25 -21.20
C GLU A 117 -17.96 -26.37 -21.14
N GLU A 118 -16.67 -26.01 -21.08
CA GLU A 118 -15.55 -26.93 -21.14
C GLU A 118 -14.37 -26.42 -20.32
N ALA A 119 -13.57 -27.36 -19.78
CA ALA A 119 -12.32 -27.07 -19.09
C ALA A 119 -11.22 -27.99 -19.64
N GLU A 120 -10.19 -27.41 -20.27
CA GLU A 120 -9.12 -28.15 -20.94
C GLU A 120 -7.73 -27.63 -20.56
N LEU A 121 -6.72 -28.51 -20.49
CA LEU A 121 -5.33 -28.13 -20.27
C LEU A 121 -4.63 -27.78 -21.58
N LEU A 122 -4.32 -26.50 -21.79
CA LEU A 122 -3.73 -26.00 -23.03
C LEU A 122 -2.42 -25.22 -22.81
N PRO A 123 -1.41 -25.32 -23.71
CA PRO A 123 -0.14 -24.62 -23.60
C PRO A 123 -0.23 -23.18 -24.15
N ILE A 124 -1.12 -22.37 -23.60
CA ILE A 124 -1.43 -21.01 -24.10
C ILE A 124 -0.37 -19.94 -23.77
N GLY A 125 0.64 -20.28 -22.98
CA GLY A 125 1.66 -19.31 -22.58
C GLY A 125 1.11 -18.19 -21.67
N VAL A 126 0.21 -18.53 -20.74
CA VAL A 126 -0.44 -17.54 -19.86
C VAL A 126 0.57 -16.66 -19.12
N LYS A 127 0.27 -15.37 -19.03
CA LYS A 127 1.11 -14.34 -18.42
C LYS A 127 0.47 -13.83 -17.13
N LEU A 128 0.85 -14.44 -16.00
CA LEU A 128 0.39 -14.03 -14.66
C LEU A 128 1.39 -13.12 -13.93
N PHE A 129 2.65 -13.13 -14.36
CA PHE A 129 3.74 -12.36 -13.77
C PHE A 129 4.58 -11.73 -14.88
N GLY A 130 5.92 -11.85 -14.86
CA GLY A 130 6.77 -11.24 -15.88
C GLY A 130 6.86 -12.01 -17.21
N PHE A 131 6.91 -13.35 -17.18
CA PHE A 131 7.15 -14.17 -18.37
C PHE A 131 5.98 -15.13 -18.64
N PRO A 132 5.68 -15.43 -19.93
CA PRO A 132 4.76 -16.49 -20.31
C PRO A 132 5.09 -17.83 -19.64
N SER A 133 4.07 -18.52 -19.14
CA SER A 133 4.22 -19.88 -18.63
C SER A 133 4.70 -20.83 -19.75
N LYS A 134 5.57 -21.77 -19.39
CA LYS A 134 5.98 -22.86 -20.28
C LYS A 134 5.14 -24.13 -20.10
N TYR A 135 4.27 -24.14 -19.09
CA TYR A 135 3.44 -25.29 -18.73
C TYR A 135 2.00 -25.10 -19.24
N HIS A 136 1.27 -26.21 -19.33
CA HIS A 136 -0.15 -26.18 -19.67
C HIS A 136 -0.95 -25.43 -18.59
N THR A 137 -1.98 -24.70 -19.02
CA THR A 137 -2.89 -23.93 -18.17
C THR A 137 -4.28 -24.50 -18.33
N MET A 138 -5.05 -24.60 -17.24
CA MET A 138 -6.46 -24.95 -17.32
C MET A 138 -7.22 -23.77 -17.94
N VAL A 139 -7.74 -23.97 -19.15
CA VAL A 139 -8.53 -22.98 -19.89
C VAL A 139 -10.00 -23.31 -19.69
N LEU A 140 -10.76 -22.31 -19.25
CA LEU A 140 -12.19 -22.39 -19.04
C LEU A 140 -12.91 -21.74 -20.22
N LYS A 141 -13.63 -22.54 -21.00
CA LYS A 141 -14.48 -22.05 -22.09
C LYS A 141 -15.87 -21.76 -21.53
N LEU A 142 -16.31 -20.52 -21.64
CA LEU A 142 -17.66 -20.13 -21.24
C LEU A 142 -18.66 -20.47 -22.34
N HIS A 143 -19.91 -20.75 -21.96
CA HIS A 143 -20.99 -20.92 -22.91
C HIS A 143 -21.19 -19.66 -23.76
N GLU A 144 -21.57 -19.86 -25.03
CA GLU A 144 -22.01 -18.76 -25.87
C GLU A 144 -23.23 -18.06 -25.26
N MET A 145 -23.20 -16.73 -25.26
CA MET A 145 -24.34 -15.93 -24.81
C MET A 145 -25.53 -16.13 -25.74
N PRO A 146 -26.76 -16.22 -25.19
CA PRO A 146 -27.97 -16.18 -26.01
C PRO A 146 -28.06 -14.88 -26.79
N ASP A 147 -28.90 -14.84 -27.81
CA ASP A 147 -29.17 -13.61 -28.55
C ASP A 147 -29.78 -12.57 -27.61
N MET A 148 -29.01 -11.51 -27.36
CA MET A 148 -29.40 -10.44 -26.46
C MET A 148 -30.22 -9.38 -27.21
N PRO A 149 -31.17 -8.72 -26.52
CA PRO A 149 -31.86 -7.56 -27.08
C PRO A 149 -30.88 -6.46 -27.53
N PRO A 150 -31.32 -5.55 -28.42
CA PRO A 150 -30.52 -4.38 -28.81
C PRO A 150 -30.09 -3.56 -27.59
N VAL A 151 -28.92 -2.94 -27.68
CA VAL A 151 -28.33 -2.17 -26.57
C VAL A 151 -29.22 -1.01 -26.12
N GLU A 152 -30.07 -0.47 -26.99
CA GLU A 152 -31.07 0.55 -26.68
C GLU A 152 -32.05 0.10 -25.59
N THR A 153 -32.53 -1.15 -25.69
CA THR A 153 -33.47 -1.78 -24.77
C THR A 153 -32.77 -2.22 -23.49
N LEU A 154 -31.55 -2.74 -23.60
CA LEU A 154 -30.75 -3.13 -22.44
C LEU A 154 -30.37 -1.92 -21.58
N ALA A 155 -30.04 -0.79 -22.22
CA ALA A 155 -29.65 0.44 -21.54
C ALA A 155 -30.72 0.95 -20.56
N ASP A 156 -32.01 0.80 -20.87
CA ASP A 156 -33.10 1.23 -19.99
C ASP A 156 -33.16 0.44 -18.67
N ASN A 157 -32.65 -0.80 -18.69
CA ASN A 157 -32.62 -1.68 -17.52
C ASN A 157 -31.26 -1.72 -16.82
N LEU A 158 -30.19 -1.30 -17.49
CA LEU A 158 -28.81 -1.43 -16.99
C LEU A 158 -28.20 -0.11 -16.52
N LEU A 159 -28.44 1.00 -17.22
CA LEU A 159 -27.78 2.27 -16.88
C LEU A 159 -28.11 2.71 -15.45
N ASN A 160 -27.09 3.16 -14.71
CA ASN A 160 -27.14 3.52 -13.29
C ASN A 160 -27.54 2.40 -12.33
N ARG A 161 -27.70 1.15 -12.79
CA ARG A 161 -27.88 -0.01 -11.90
C ARG A 161 -26.53 -0.67 -11.59
N SER A 162 -26.51 -1.39 -10.49
CA SER A 162 -25.36 -2.23 -10.12
C SER A 162 -25.40 -3.56 -10.85
N LEU A 163 -24.25 -3.99 -11.33
CA LEU A 163 -23.95 -5.37 -11.75
C LEU A 163 -22.76 -5.89 -10.95
N PHE A 164 -22.54 -7.20 -11.00
CA PHE A 164 -21.36 -7.81 -10.42
C PHE A 164 -20.42 -8.22 -11.55
N ILE A 165 -19.18 -7.74 -11.51
CA ILE A 165 -18.16 -7.94 -12.55
C ILE A 165 -16.91 -8.59 -11.94
N ASN A 166 -15.82 -8.71 -12.71
CA ASN A 166 -14.54 -9.24 -12.24
C ASN A 166 -14.59 -10.74 -11.83
N TRP A 167 -15.36 -11.54 -12.56
CA TRP A 167 -15.42 -12.98 -12.35
C TRP A 167 -14.02 -13.63 -12.44
N PRO A 168 -13.65 -14.54 -11.52
CA PRO A 168 -14.49 -15.14 -10.47
C PRO A 168 -14.54 -14.38 -9.14
N MET A 169 -13.74 -13.34 -8.98
CA MET A 169 -13.65 -12.49 -7.77
C MET A 169 -14.73 -11.42 -7.81
N MET A 170 -16.01 -11.78 -7.83
CA MET A 170 -17.09 -10.85 -8.15
C MET A 170 -17.05 -9.54 -7.33
N HIS A 171 -17.13 -8.39 -8.00
CA HIS A 171 -17.22 -7.06 -7.39
C HIS A 171 -18.43 -6.31 -7.91
N GLU A 172 -19.13 -5.59 -7.03
CA GLU A 172 -20.23 -4.72 -7.44
C GLU A 172 -19.69 -3.50 -8.19
N ALA A 173 -20.34 -3.14 -9.30
CA ALA A 173 -20.01 -1.97 -10.09
C ALA A 173 -21.27 -1.36 -10.71
N ARG A 174 -21.30 -0.03 -10.81
CA ARG A 174 -22.44 0.70 -11.37
C ARG A 174 -22.22 1.01 -12.84
N VAL A 175 -23.16 0.64 -13.71
CA VAL A 175 -23.06 0.83 -15.16
C VAL A 175 -23.20 2.31 -15.53
N THR A 176 -22.21 2.85 -16.25
CA THR A 176 -22.21 4.22 -16.80
C THR A 176 -22.45 4.27 -18.30
N ALA A 177 -22.03 3.24 -19.03
CA ALA A 177 -22.29 3.08 -20.46
C ALA A 177 -22.42 1.61 -20.89
N ILE A 178 -23.10 1.40 -22.02
CA ILE A 178 -23.22 0.13 -22.74
C ILE A 178 -22.99 0.37 -24.22
N SER A 179 -22.22 -0.49 -24.90
CA SER A 179 -21.94 -0.36 -26.32
C SER A 179 -21.99 -1.71 -27.07
N ASP A 180 -22.43 -1.64 -28.33
CA ASP A 180 -22.25 -2.68 -29.33
C ASP A 180 -21.37 -2.16 -30.48
N GLU A 181 -21.24 -2.93 -31.56
CA GLU A 181 -20.46 -2.56 -32.74
C GLU A 181 -20.98 -1.31 -33.47
N ARG A 182 -22.21 -0.84 -33.19
CA ARG A 182 -22.88 0.26 -33.92
C ARG A 182 -23.03 1.53 -33.08
N VAL A 183 -23.35 1.40 -31.81
CA VAL A 183 -23.66 2.53 -30.92
C VAL A 183 -23.11 2.34 -29.51
N GLU A 184 -22.95 3.46 -28.82
CA GLU A 184 -22.77 3.52 -27.37
C GLU A 184 -23.86 4.38 -26.74
N ILE A 185 -24.39 3.88 -25.62
CA ILE A 185 -25.40 4.55 -24.84
C ILE A 185 -24.83 4.77 -23.44
N TYR A 186 -24.78 6.04 -23.02
CA TYR A 186 -24.11 6.43 -21.79
C TYR A 186 -24.88 7.52 -21.04
N MET A 187 -24.59 7.65 -19.75
CA MET A 187 -25.13 8.72 -18.92
C MET A 187 -24.25 9.96 -18.98
N PHE A 188 -24.84 11.10 -19.36
CA PHE A 188 -24.18 12.40 -19.35
C PHE A 188 -25.00 13.42 -18.57
N LYS A 189 -24.46 13.93 -17.47
CA LYS A 189 -25.15 14.90 -16.58
C LYS A 189 -26.57 14.45 -16.21
N GLY A 190 -26.73 13.17 -15.89
CA GLY A 190 -28.02 12.58 -15.50
C GLY A 190 -29.00 12.29 -16.63
N LYS A 191 -28.60 12.47 -17.90
CA LYS A 191 -29.44 12.16 -19.07
C LYS A 191 -28.81 11.07 -19.94
N LYS A 192 -29.63 10.14 -20.43
CA LYS A 192 -29.26 9.12 -21.43
C LYS A 192 -28.87 9.82 -22.73
N LYS A 193 -27.71 9.49 -23.27
CA LYS A 193 -27.25 9.92 -24.60
C LYS A 193 -26.89 8.70 -25.43
N VAL A 194 -27.08 8.82 -26.74
CA VAL A 194 -26.70 7.82 -27.73
C VAL A 194 -25.64 8.43 -28.62
N LYS A 195 -24.53 7.71 -28.80
CA LYS A 195 -23.47 8.01 -29.73
C LYS A 195 -23.43 6.90 -30.77
N VAL A 196 -23.63 7.25 -32.04
CA VAL A 196 -23.48 6.32 -33.16
C VAL A 196 -22.02 6.34 -33.61
N TRP A 197 -21.42 5.17 -33.76
CA TRP A 197 -20.03 5.05 -34.17
C TRP A 197 -19.86 5.40 -35.64
N ASN A 198 -18.85 6.20 -35.96
CA ASN A 198 -18.36 6.31 -37.33
C ASN A 198 -17.50 5.08 -37.70
N LYS A 199 -17.16 4.92 -38.98
CA LYS A 199 -16.43 3.73 -39.46
C LYS A 199 -15.11 3.48 -38.71
N SER A 200 -14.35 4.54 -38.40
CA SER A 200 -13.10 4.43 -37.63
C SER A 200 -13.34 4.00 -36.18
N GLU A 201 -14.43 4.44 -35.56
CA GLU A 201 -14.79 4.05 -34.20
C GLU A 201 -15.30 2.61 -34.15
N GLN A 202 -16.04 2.16 -35.16
CA GLN A 202 -16.47 0.76 -35.30
C GLN A 202 -15.25 -0.17 -35.41
N ASP A 203 -14.30 0.17 -36.28
CA ASP A 203 -13.08 -0.61 -36.47
C ASP A 203 -12.23 -0.63 -35.18
N ARG A 204 -12.18 0.50 -34.46
CA ARG A 204 -11.52 0.57 -33.14
C ARG A 204 -12.21 -0.30 -32.10
N TRP A 205 -13.54 -0.22 -32.02
CA TRP A 205 -14.34 -1.03 -31.09
C TRP A 205 -14.11 -2.52 -31.33
N ALA A 206 -14.12 -2.96 -32.59
CA ALA A 206 -13.85 -4.36 -32.96
C ALA A 206 -12.45 -4.81 -32.55
N ASN A 207 -11.42 -3.99 -32.81
CA ASN A 207 -10.04 -4.30 -32.43
C ASN A 207 -9.86 -4.40 -30.91
N GLU A 208 -10.40 -3.45 -30.15
CA GLU A 208 -10.35 -3.45 -28.68
C GLU A 208 -11.15 -4.62 -28.08
N SER A 209 -12.28 -4.98 -28.67
CA SER A 209 -13.07 -6.17 -28.29
C SER A 209 -12.27 -7.47 -28.49
N GLY A 210 -11.53 -7.58 -29.60
CA GLY A 210 -10.62 -8.70 -29.85
C GLY A 210 -9.44 -8.74 -28.86
N GLU A 211 -8.81 -7.60 -28.58
CA GLU A 211 -7.74 -7.49 -27.59
C GLU A 211 -8.24 -7.86 -26.19
N MET A 212 -9.45 -7.43 -25.81
CA MET A 212 -10.10 -7.78 -24.55
C MET A 212 -10.25 -9.30 -24.40
N ALA A 213 -10.78 -10.00 -25.41
CA ALA A 213 -10.91 -11.46 -25.38
C ALA A 213 -9.55 -12.17 -25.25
N GLN A 214 -8.53 -11.69 -25.97
CA GLN A 214 -7.17 -12.24 -25.87
C GLN A 214 -6.54 -11.99 -24.50
N ASN A 215 -6.84 -10.86 -23.84
CA ASN A 215 -6.35 -10.56 -22.50
C ASN A 215 -6.97 -11.49 -21.45
N TYR A 216 -8.25 -11.85 -21.57
CA TYR A 216 -8.88 -12.85 -20.68
C TYR A 216 -8.31 -14.26 -20.87
N LEU A 217 -7.90 -14.61 -22.10
CA LEU A 217 -7.27 -15.89 -22.38
C LEU A 217 -5.79 -15.92 -21.95
N GLY A 218 -4.99 -14.96 -22.44
CA GLY A 218 -3.54 -14.93 -22.29
C GLY A 218 -3.04 -14.34 -20.97
N GLY A 219 -3.86 -13.60 -20.23
CA GLY A 219 -3.48 -12.90 -19.00
C GLY A 219 -2.68 -11.61 -19.26
N ILE A 220 -2.71 -10.70 -18.28
CA ILE A 220 -2.15 -9.34 -18.36
C ILE A 220 -1.07 -9.06 -17.30
N ASN A 221 -0.26 -10.06 -16.95
CA ASN A 221 0.78 -9.99 -15.91
C ASN A 221 0.21 -9.79 -14.49
N VAL A 222 -0.96 -10.36 -14.25
CA VAL A 222 -1.67 -10.26 -12.97
C VAL A 222 -2.10 -11.66 -12.53
N PRO A 223 -1.75 -12.09 -11.32
CA PRO A 223 -2.23 -13.35 -10.79
C PRO A 223 -3.75 -13.38 -10.71
N GLY A 224 -4.35 -14.48 -11.18
CA GLY A 224 -5.81 -14.64 -11.23
C GLY A 224 -6.47 -14.13 -12.52
N LEU A 225 -5.71 -13.48 -13.43
CA LEU A 225 -6.21 -13.06 -14.74
C LEU A 225 -5.57 -13.88 -15.87
N GLY A 226 -6.38 -14.65 -16.59
CA GLY A 226 -5.92 -15.51 -17.68
C GLY A 226 -6.59 -16.88 -17.66
N GLY A 227 -6.52 -17.60 -18.77
CA GLY A 227 -7.10 -18.93 -18.91
C GLY A 227 -8.62 -18.93 -19.08
N ILE A 228 -9.23 -17.81 -19.51
CA ILE A 228 -10.68 -17.73 -19.71
C ILE A 228 -10.95 -17.46 -21.20
N GLN A 229 -11.65 -18.39 -21.86
CA GLN A 229 -12.08 -18.25 -23.23
C GLN A 229 -13.55 -17.79 -23.28
N ILE A 230 -13.73 -16.51 -23.57
CA ILE A 230 -15.04 -15.83 -23.51
C ILE A 230 -15.76 -15.69 -24.87
N GLY A 231 -15.17 -16.21 -25.95
CA GLY A 231 -15.67 -16.06 -27.31
C GLY A 231 -15.67 -14.60 -27.81
N ASP A 232 -16.53 -14.32 -28.78
CA ASP A 232 -16.66 -12.98 -29.36
C ASP A 232 -17.39 -12.02 -28.42
N VAL A 233 -16.83 -10.83 -28.24
CA VAL A 233 -17.43 -9.77 -27.41
C VAL A 233 -18.44 -8.99 -28.25
N LYS A 234 -19.74 -9.26 -28.05
CA LYS A 234 -20.83 -8.56 -28.75
C LYS A 234 -21.26 -7.25 -28.05
N ILE A 235 -21.15 -7.21 -26.71
CA ILE A 235 -21.57 -6.07 -25.89
C ILE A 235 -20.49 -5.77 -24.84
N ARG A 236 -20.08 -4.50 -24.76
CA ARG A 236 -19.16 -3.97 -23.74
C ARG A 236 -19.91 -3.09 -22.76
N LEU A 237 -19.50 -3.14 -21.50
CA LEU A 237 -20.02 -2.32 -20.41
C LEU A 237 -18.90 -1.44 -19.87
N ARG A 238 -19.17 -0.14 -19.70
CA ARG A 238 -18.35 0.74 -18.85
C ARG A 238 -19.04 0.89 -17.50
N LEU A 239 -18.30 0.61 -16.43
CA LEU A 239 -18.83 0.65 -15.07
C LEU A 239 -17.84 1.32 -14.11
N LEU A 240 -18.37 1.83 -13.00
CA LEU A 240 -17.60 2.34 -11.88
C LEU A 240 -17.62 1.30 -10.75
N PRO A 241 -16.50 0.67 -10.38
CA PRO A 241 -16.43 -0.28 -9.27
C PRO A 241 -16.81 0.36 -7.93
N LEU A 242 -17.50 -0.40 -7.07
CA LEU A 242 -17.78 -0.02 -5.69
C LEU A 242 -16.46 0.09 -4.91
N GLN A 243 -16.16 1.26 -4.38
CA GLN A 243 -14.96 1.51 -3.57
C GLN A 243 -15.21 1.21 -2.09
N GLY A 244 -16.46 1.38 -1.63
CA GLY A 244 -16.87 1.07 -0.27
C GLY A 244 -18.10 1.86 0.16
N MET A 245 -18.22 2.11 1.45
CA MET A 245 -19.31 2.85 2.08
C MET A 245 -18.88 4.26 2.45
N LYS A 246 -19.74 5.24 2.27
CA LYS A 246 -19.50 6.61 2.71
C LYS A 246 -20.48 6.98 3.81
N THR A 247 -19.95 7.41 4.95
CA THR A 247 -20.75 7.91 6.06
C THR A 247 -20.98 9.42 5.92
N ASN A 248 -22.24 9.83 5.98
CA ASN A 248 -22.62 11.24 6.02
C ASN A 248 -22.40 11.81 7.43
N GLN A 249 -21.52 12.81 7.56
CA GLN A 249 -21.19 13.42 8.85
C GLN A 249 -22.36 14.15 9.51
N LEU A 250 -23.34 14.63 8.75
CA LEU A 250 -24.46 15.40 9.29
C LEU A 250 -25.40 14.49 10.08
N ASN A 251 -25.78 13.36 9.52
CA ASN A 251 -26.85 12.51 10.04
C ASN A 251 -26.44 11.04 10.29
N GLY A 252 -25.21 10.64 9.96
CA GLY A 252 -24.69 9.28 10.18
C GLY A 252 -25.15 8.22 9.18
N SER A 253 -25.92 8.55 8.14
CA SER A 253 -26.34 7.57 7.13
C SER A 253 -25.15 7.06 6.32
N THR A 254 -25.18 5.79 5.89
CA THR A 254 -24.12 5.19 5.06
C THR A 254 -24.65 4.80 3.69
N GLU A 255 -24.01 5.29 2.64
CA GLU A 255 -24.35 5.03 1.22
C GLU A 255 -23.18 4.40 0.47
N LYS A 256 -23.44 3.69 -0.62
CA LYS A 256 -22.39 3.12 -1.47
C LYS A 256 -21.63 4.22 -2.22
N LEU A 257 -20.30 4.20 -2.14
CA LEU A 257 -19.43 5.06 -2.91
C LEU A 257 -18.81 4.29 -4.08
N PHE A 258 -19.21 4.66 -5.28
CA PHE A 258 -18.59 4.17 -6.51
C PHE A 258 -17.40 5.04 -6.90
N GLY A 259 -16.45 4.42 -7.59
CA GLY A 259 -15.22 5.05 -8.05
C GLY A 259 -15.42 6.15 -9.09
N LYS A 260 -14.31 6.78 -9.49
CA LYS A 260 -14.23 7.75 -10.60
C LYS A 260 -13.65 7.13 -11.88
N GLU A 261 -12.93 6.02 -11.76
CA GLU A 261 -12.26 5.33 -12.86
C GLU A 261 -13.18 4.27 -13.45
N GLU A 262 -13.46 4.41 -14.74
CA GLU A 262 -14.27 3.44 -15.45
C GLU A 262 -13.45 2.17 -15.71
N ALA A 263 -14.09 1.04 -15.46
CA ALA A 263 -13.65 -0.27 -15.92
C ALA A 263 -14.52 -0.70 -17.09
N GLU A 264 -13.88 -1.28 -18.10
CA GLU A 264 -14.57 -1.80 -19.26
C GLU A 264 -14.50 -3.32 -19.35
N VAL A 265 -15.65 -3.97 -19.33
CA VAL A 265 -15.77 -5.43 -19.26
C VAL A 265 -16.79 -5.94 -20.27
N PRO A 266 -16.66 -7.19 -20.74
CA PRO A 266 -17.64 -7.79 -21.62
C PRO A 266 -18.89 -8.20 -20.82
N LEU A 267 -20.08 -8.05 -21.41
CA LEU A 267 -21.35 -8.38 -20.74
C LEU A 267 -21.40 -9.85 -20.28
N GLN A 268 -20.81 -10.79 -21.03
CA GLN A 268 -20.81 -12.21 -20.69
C GLN A 268 -20.11 -12.57 -19.37
N LEU A 269 -19.29 -11.67 -18.82
CA LEU A 269 -18.62 -11.85 -17.53
C LEU A 269 -19.31 -11.10 -16.37
N ALA A 270 -20.46 -10.46 -16.64
CA ALA A 270 -21.23 -9.74 -15.64
C ALA A 270 -22.40 -10.58 -15.12
N LEU A 271 -22.66 -10.52 -13.81
CA LEU A 271 -23.84 -11.11 -13.17
C LEU A 271 -24.84 -10.01 -12.82
N TRP A 272 -26.12 -10.33 -13.01
CA TRP A 272 -27.25 -9.46 -12.69
C TRP A 272 -27.50 -9.28 -11.20
N GLN A 273 -27.09 -10.26 -10.39
CA GLN A 273 -27.31 -10.30 -8.95
C GLN A 273 -26.07 -10.81 -8.22
N ALA A 274 -25.95 -10.46 -6.94
CA ALA A 274 -24.89 -10.97 -6.10
C ALA A 274 -25.08 -12.48 -5.90
N PRO A 275 -24.07 -13.32 -6.17
CA PRO A 275 -24.16 -14.73 -5.81
C PRO A 275 -24.19 -14.91 -4.29
N ALA A 276 -23.60 -13.97 -3.53
CA ALA A 276 -23.67 -13.88 -2.09
C ALA A 276 -23.62 -12.39 -1.67
N PRO A 277 -24.73 -11.79 -1.20
CA PRO A 277 -24.76 -10.40 -0.74
C PRO A 277 -23.83 -10.19 0.47
N ASP A 278 -23.04 -9.12 0.43
CA ASP A 278 -22.12 -8.77 1.51
C ASP A 278 -22.77 -7.78 2.48
N PRO A 279 -23.02 -8.17 3.75
CA PRO A 279 -23.67 -7.30 4.73
C PRO A 279 -22.86 -6.04 5.05
N ARG A 280 -21.56 -6.00 4.75
CA ARG A 280 -20.70 -4.83 4.99
C ARG A 280 -20.98 -3.67 4.04
N PHE A 281 -21.66 -3.91 2.92
CA PHE A 281 -22.02 -2.90 1.93
C PHE A 281 -23.52 -2.58 1.92
N GLU A 282 -24.25 -2.97 2.96
CA GLU A 282 -25.65 -2.60 3.12
C GLU A 282 -25.76 -1.13 3.55
N GLU A 283 -26.61 -0.38 2.82
CA GLU A 283 -26.85 1.03 3.12
C GLU A 283 -27.68 1.18 4.39
N ARG A 284 -27.34 2.19 5.20
CA ARG A 284 -28.01 2.47 6.48
C ARG A 284 -28.57 3.88 6.47
N GLY A 285 -29.78 4.01 7.02
CA GLY A 285 -30.46 5.29 7.16
C GLY A 285 -29.79 6.23 8.18
N PRO A 286 -30.32 7.46 8.33
CA PRO A 286 -29.89 8.40 9.36
C PRO A 286 -29.96 7.82 10.77
N MET A 287 -28.98 8.19 11.61
CA MET A 287 -28.86 7.79 13.01
C MET A 287 -29.03 8.98 13.95
N THR A 288 -29.48 8.74 15.18
CA THR A 288 -29.57 9.81 16.19
C THR A 288 -28.19 10.18 16.73
N LEU A 289 -28.09 11.31 17.45
CA LEU A 289 -26.81 11.69 18.07
C LEU A 289 -26.42 10.73 19.19
N GLU A 290 -27.38 10.15 19.90
CA GLU A 290 -27.16 9.19 20.98
C GLU A 290 -26.56 7.88 20.45
N GLU A 291 -27.04 7.39 19.30
CA GLU A 291 -26.51 6.19 18.65
C GLU A 291 -25.10 6.42 18.11
N ARG A 292 -24.81 7.65 17.65
CA ARG A 292 -23.51 8.03 17.09
C ARG A 292 -22.48 8.30 18.17
N PHE A 293 -22.84 8.99 19.24
CA PHE A 293 -21.91 9.50 20.27
C PHE A 293 -22.37 9.11 21.68
N HIS A 294 -21.98 7.91 22.12
CA HIS A 294 -22.21 7.46 23.48
C HIS A 294 -21.31 8.20 24.48
N VAL A 295 -21.74 8.25 25.74
CA VAL A 295 -20.95 8.82 26.84
C VAL A 295 -19.60 8.11 26.94
N ASP A 296 -18.56 8.86 27.26
CA ASP A 296 -17.16 8.44 27.42
C ASP A 296 -16.42 8.06 26.13
N CYS A 297 -17.05 8.13 24.95
CA CYS A 297 -16.33 7.89 23.70
C CYS A 297 -15.35 9.02 23.38
N ASN A 298 -14.20 8.63 22.80
CA ASN A 298 -13.19 9.58 22.35
C ASN A 298 -13.57 10.14 20.97
N VAL A 299 -13.33 11.43 20.79
CA VAL A 299 -13.59 12.16 19.55
C VAL A 299 -12.42 13.08 19.20
N VAL A 300 -12.21 13.32 17.91
CA VAL A 300 -11.37 14.40 17.39
C VAL A 300 -12.24 15.44 16.71
N LEU A 301 -12.01 16.70 17.03
CA LEU A 301 -12.70 17.83 16.40
C LEU A 301 -12.09 18.11 15.03
N THR A 302 -12.91 18.14 13.99
CA THR A 302 -12.44 18.20 12.61
C THR A 302 -12.54 19.60 11.99
N LYS A 303 -13.34 20.50 12.58
CA LYS A 303 -13.61 21.84 12.06
C LYS A 303 -13.61 22.90 13.18
N GLY A 304 -13.43 24.16 12.80
CA GLY A 304 -13.49 25.31 13.71
C GLY A 304 -12.25 25.51 14.58
N LYS A 305 -12.38 26.32 15.65
CA LYS A 305 -11.28 26.74 16.54
C LYS A 305 -10.53 25.57 17.20
N TYR A 306 -11.20 24.45 17.45
CA TYR A 306 -10.66 23.29 18.15
C TYR A 306 -10.22 22.17 17.20
N ARG A 307 -10.08 22.44 15.90
CA ARG A 307 -9.64 21.46 14.90
C ARG A 307 -8.36 20.74 15.34
N GLY A 308 -8.37 19.41 15.28
CA GLY A 308 -7.28 18.52 15.71
C GLY A 308 -7.17 18.30 17.23
N CYS A 309 -8.08 18.86 18.03
CA CYS A 309 -8.14 18.58 19.47
C CYS A 309 -8.89 17.27 19.74
N VAL A 310 -8.34 16.49 20.66
CA VAL A 310 -8.99 15.29 21.20
C VAL A 310 -9.96 15.72 22.30
N GLY A 311 -11.09 15.05 22.39
CA GLY A 311 -12.03 15.22 23.48
C GLY A 311 -12.76 13.93 23.82
N GLN A 312 -13.49 13.98 24.93
CA GLN A 312 -14.33 12.90 25.42
C GLN A 312 -15.78 13.38 25.51
N VAL A 313 -16.71 12.58 25.00
CA VAL A 313 -18.15 12.88 25.05
C VAL A 313 -18.65 12.71 26.48
N ILE A 314 -19.29 13.76 27.02
CA ILE A 314 -19.93 13.71 28.35
C ILE A 314 -21.42 13.37 28.21
N GLY A 315 -22.03 13.74 27.09
CA GLY A 315 -23.42 13.46 26.80
C GLY A 315 -23.97 14.36 25.70
N ILE A 316 -25.24 14.18 25.38
CA ILE A 316 -25.94 15.00 24.40
C ILE A 316 -26.42 16.30 25.08
N ALA A 317 -26.07 17.44 24.50
CA ALA A 317 -26.41 18.74 25.06
C ALA A 317 -27.80 19.22 24.61
N ASP A 318 -28.13 18.99 23.35
CA ASP A 318 -29.43 19.22 22.71
C ASP A 318 -29.54 18.34 21.44
N GLY A 319 -30.65 18.43 20.69
CA GLY A 319 -30.88 17.58 19.51
C GLY A 319 -29.88 17.73 18.36
N GLU A 320 -29.00 18.74 18.38
CA GLU A 320 -27.98 18.97 17.35
C GLU A 320 -26.54 18.95 17.89
N LYS A 321 -26.35 19.19 19.19
CA LYS A 321 -25.04 19.41 19.82
C LYS A 321 -24.71 18.36 20.87
N VAL A 322 -23.45 17.97 20.85
CA VAL A 322 -22.82 17.06 21.81
C VAL A 322 -22.00 17.89 22.80
N GLY A 323 -22.12 17.55 24.09
CA GLY A 323 -21.27 18.07 25.15
C GLY A 323 -19.95 17.31 25.20
N VAL A 324 -18.84 18.00 24.99
CA VAL A 324 -17.51 17.39 24.87
C VAL A 324 -16.53 18.06 25.82
N LYS A 325 -15.77 17.25 26.56
CA LYS A 325 -14.59 17.66 27.32
C LYS A 325 -13.37 17.62 26.41
N VAL A 326 -12.89 18.77 25.96
CA VAL A 326 -11.81 18.88 24.97
C VAL A 326 -10.47 19.20 25.63
N LEU A 327 -9.42 18.53 25.16
CA LEU A 327 -8.03 18.82 25.49
C LEU A 327 -7.50 19.91 24.55
N THR A 328 -7.43 21.13 25.06
CA THR A 328 -7.04 22.32 24.31
C THR A 328 -5.54 22.58 24.41
N MET A 329 -4.97 23.05 23.30
CA MET A 329 -3.57 23.44 23.17
C MET A 329 -3.50 24.87 22.63
N PRO A 330 -2.45 25.65 22.94
CA PRO A 330 -2.28 26.97 22.37
C PRO A 330 -2.06 26.87 20.85
N PRO A 331 -2.43 27.91 20.07
CA PRO A 331 -2.17 27.95 18.64
C PRO A 331 -0.70 27.69 18.31
N GLU A 332 -0.49 26.87 17.29
CA GLU A 332 0.83 26.43 16.85
C GLU A 332 1.43 27.40 15.84
N VAL A 333 2.66 27.86 16.10
CA VAL A 333 3.47 28.46 15.04
C VAL A 333 3.87 27.34 14.07
N PRO A 334 3.64 27.47 12.75
CA PRO A 334 3.85 26.41 11.77
C PRO A 334 5.34 26.18 11.46
N PHE A 335 6.09 25.69 12.44
CA PHE A 335 7.54 25.49 12.33
C PHE A 335 7.89 24.37 11.34
N GLY A 336 7.04 23.35 11.19
CA GLY A 336 7.22 22.30 10.17
C GLY A 336 7.34 22.88 8.76
N LEU A 337 6.37 23.72 8.36
CA LEU A 337 6.40 24.44 7.09
C LEU A 337 7.62 25.35 6.95
N ALA A 338 8.01 26.04 8.03
CA ALA A 338 9.20 26.90 8.02
C ALA A 338 10.49 26.09 7.81
N LEU A 339 10.63 24.93 8.45
CA LEU A 339 11.79 24.03 8.30
C LEU A 339 11.84 23.40 6.92
N ALA A 340 10.71 22.93 6.39
CA ALA A 340 10.60 22.39 5.03
C ALA A 340 11.03 23.42 3.97
N ARG A 341 10.70 24.70 4.16
CA ARG A 341 11.07 25.78 3.22
C ARG A 341 12.49 26.30 3.40
N SER A 342 13.04 26.26 4.60
CA SER A 342 14.35 26.85 4.91
C SER A 342 15.52 25.88 4.74
N ILE A 343 15.32 24.58 4.98
CA ILE A 343 16.38 23.57 4.94
C ILE A 343 16.25 22.77 3.63
N ASN A 344 16.81 23.35 2.56
CA ASN A 344 16.84 22.73 1.24
C ASN A 344 18.25 22.27 0.87
N GLU A 345 18.31 21.18 0.11
CA GLU A 345 19.54 20.74 -0.54
C GLU A 345 19.74 21.46 -1.88
N SER A 346 21.01 21.73 -2.20
CA SER A 346 21.39 22.18 -3.54
C SER A 346 21.55 20.99 -4.47
N TYR A 347 21.11 21.16 -5.72
CA TYR A 347 21.13 20.15 -6.75
C TYR A 347 21.79 20.71 -8.01
N VAL A 348 22.54 19.87 -8.70
CA VAL A 348 23.14 20.21 -10.00
C VAL A 348 22.72 19.18 -11.04
N SER A 349 22.62 19.60 -12.30
CA SER A 349 22.24 18.71 -13.40
C SER A 349 23.26 17.59 -13.60
N SER A 350 22.82 16.45 -14.16
CA SER A 350 23.73 15.35 -14.52
C SER A 350 24.88 15.80 -15.42
N SER A 351 24.65 16.77 -16.31
CA SER A 351 25.68 17.34 -17.18
C SER A 351 26.71 18.17 -16.40
N ASP A 352 26.25 18.96 -15.42
CA ASP A 352 27.15 19.79 -14.62
C ASP A 352 27.93 18.93 -13.63
N ALA A 353 27.30 17.94 -12.99
CA ALA A 353 27.96 16.96 -12.14
C ALA A 353 29.08 16.21 -12.90
N ALA A 354 28.80 15.75 -14.13
CA ALA A 354 29.80 15.11 -14.98
C ALA A 354 30.95 16.08 -15.35
N ARG A 355 30.64 17.36 -15.63
CA ARG A 355 31.65 18.39 -15.92
C ARG A 355 32.53 18.70 -14.71
N ILE A 356 31.94 18.83 -13.51
CA ILE A 356 32.65 19.05 -12.24
C ILE A 356 33.66 17.92 -12.00
N LEU A 357 33.25 16.67 -12.22
CA LEU A 357 34.11 15.50 -12.05
C LEU A 357 35.07 15.28 -13.22
N LYS A 358 34.92 15.98 -14.34
CA LYS A 358 35.65 15.72 -15.60
C LYS A 358 35.49 14.27 -16.08
N ILE A 359 34.26 13.75 -16.04
CA ILE A 359 33.89 12.40 -16.48
C ILE A 359 32.92 12.52 -17.67
N ASN A 360 32.97 11.58 -18.61
CA ASN A 360 31.99 11.51 -19.70
C ASN A 360 30.56 11.34 -19.15
N PRO A 361 29.55 12.11 -19.61
CA PRO A 361 28.17 12.01 -19.11
C PRO A 361 27.56 10.60 -19.18
N SER A 362 27.89 9.82 -20.21
CA SER A 362 27.41 8.43 -20.34
C SER A 362 28.00 7.54 -19.26
N LEU A 363 29.30 7.66 -18.97
CA LEU A 363 29.96 6.94 -17.89
C LEU A 363 29.40 7.36 -16.52
N PHE A 364 29.20 8.66 -16.32
CA PHE A 364 28.58 9.17 -15.10
C PHE A 364 27.19 8.54 -14.88
N GLY A 365 26.34 8.52 -15.91
CA GLY A 365 25.01 7.91 -15.85
C GLY A 365 25.03 6.40 -15.57
N ARG A 366 26.06 5.67 -16.03
CA ARG A 366 26.25 4.24 -15.76
C ARG A 366 26.68 3.95 -14.33
N ILE A 367 27.65 4.71 -13.81
CA ILE A 367 28.15 4.57 -12.44
C ILE A 367 27.08 4.90 -11.40
N THR A 368 26.21 5.87 -11.69
CA THR A 368 25.11 6.25 -10.78
C THR A 368 23.89 5.34 -10.86
N SER A 369 23.82 4.44 -11.85
CA SER A 369 22.80 3.40 -11.99
C SER A 369 23.35 2.00 -11.69
N SER A 370 22.57 0.95 -11.97
CA SER A 370 23.05 -0.44 -11.91
C SER A 370 24.11 -0.73 -12.99
N LEU A 371 25.16 -1.44 -12.59
CA LEU A 371 26.32 -1.79 -13.41
C LEU A 371 26.64 -3.28 -13.26
N ILE A 372 26.02 -4.11 -14.09
CA ILE A 372 26.03 -5.57 -13.96
C ILE A 372 27.26 -6.19 -14.65
N PHE A 373 27.96 -7.08 -13.95
CA PHE A 373 29.04 -7.92 -14.47
C PHE A 373 28.55 -9.34 -14.78
N ALA A 374 29.04 -9.93 -15.88
CA ALA A 374 28.64 -11.26 -16.32
C ALA A 374 29.08 -12.37 -15.35
N GLN A 375 30.29 -12.27 -14.81
CA GLN A 375 30.80 -13.21 -13.82
C GLN A 375 30.12 -12.97 -12.48
N GLY A 376 29.41 -13.98 -11.96
CA GLY A 376 28.76 -13.93 -10.65
C GLY A 376 27.58 -12.97 -10.53
N GLY A 377 27.20 -12.26 -11.60
CA GLY A 377 26.06 -11.33 -11.58
C GLY A 377 26.24 -10.12 -10.65
N TYR A 378 27.48 -9.75 -10.33
CA TYR A 378 27.76 -8.63 -9.43
C TYR A 378 27.28 -7.31 -10.02
N ASP A 379 26.54 -6.53 -9.23
CA ASP A 379 26.22 -5.13 -9.53
C ASP A 379 27.22 -4.20 -8.81
N LEU A 380 28.04 -3.51 -9.60
CA LEU A 380 29.05 -2.57 -9.13
C LEU A 380 28.64 -1.09 -9.33
N GLY A 381 27.35 -0.84 -9.50
CA GLY A 381 26.78 0.50 -9.59
C GLY A 381 26.52 1.13 -8.22
N LEU A 382 26.60 2.46 -8.12
CA LEU A 382 26.20 3.18 -6.91
C LEU A 382 24.68 3.12 -6.67
N ASN A 383 23.89 2.75 -7.71
CA ASN A 383 22.45 2.55 -7.62
C ASN A 383 21.68 3.73 -7.02
N LEU A 384 22.17 4.96 -7.26
CA LEU A 384 21.50 6.19 -6.83
C LEU A 384 20.21 6.42 -7.61
N LYS A 385 20.12 5.91 -8.84
CA LYS A 385 18.92 5.93 -9.67
C LYS A 385 18.67 4.60 -10.39
N SER A 386 17.42 4.30 -10.69
CA SER A 386 16.98 3.14 -11.48
C SER A 386 16.26 3.56 -12.76
N GLN A 387 16.23 2.67 -13.76
CA GLN A 387 15.36 2.81 -14.93
C GLN A 387 13.88 2.70 -14.55
N GLU A 388 13.57 2.04 -13.44
CA GLU A 388 12.21 1.83 -12.92
C GLU A 388 11.65 3.08 -12.19
N GLY A 389 12.34 4.22 -12.25
CA GLY A 389 11.89 5.45 -11.58
C GLY A 389 12.06 5.43 -10.07
N LEU A 390 13.13 4.79 -9.58
CA LEU A 390 13.53 4.84 -8.18
C LEU A 390 14.80 5.68 -8.02
N CYS A 391 14.95 6.39 -6.92
CA CYS A 391 16.15 7.15 -6.57
C CYS A 391 16.46 7.16 -5.07
N VAL A 392 17.69 7.49 -4.70
CA VAL A 392 18.07 7.68 -3.29
C VAL A 392 17.85 9.15 -2.92
N ALA A 393 16.88 9.40 -2.04
CA ALA A 393 16.61 10.74 -1.51
C ALA A 393 17.84 11.31 -0.79
N GLY A 394 18.07 12.62 -0.91
CA GLY A 394 19.30 13.28 -0.39
C GLY A 394 20.54 13.15 -1.29
N TYR A 395 20.50 12.23 -2.26
CA TYR A 395 21.59 12.03 -3.23
C TYR A 395 21.18 12.46 -4.64
N THR A 396 20.00 12.06 -5.07
CA THR A 396 19.53 12.25 -6.44
C THR A 396 18.04 12.51 -6.50
N ARG A 397 17.62 13.30 -7.48
CA ARG A 397 16.20 13.50 -7.79
C ARG A 397 16.00 13.67 -9.29
N GLN A 398 14.76 13.51 -9.73
CA GLN A 398 14.35 13.93 -11.05
C GLN A 398 13.90 15.39 -11.02
N LYS A 399 14.40 16.19 -11.97
CA LYS A 399 13.86 17.52 -12.23
C LYS A 399 12.55 17.36 -12.99
N LYS A 400 11.46 17.83 -12.41
CA LYS A 400 10.21 18.08 -13.15
C LYS A 400 10.45 19.35 -13.99
N GLU A 401 10.65 19.22 -15.30
CA GLU A 401 10.59 20.40 -16.16
C GLU A 401 9.13 20.86 -16.20
N ASN A 402 8.87 22.11 -15.80
CA ASN A 402 7.58 22.75 -16.05
C ASN A 402 7.44 22.89 -17.57
N VAL A 403 6.88 21.88 -18.24
CA VAL A 403 6.39 22.05 -19.60
C VAL A 403 5.39 23.20 -19.57
N THR A 404 5.51 24.14 -20.51
CA THR A 404 4.60 25.28 -20.69
C THR A 404 3.16 24.81 -20.48
N LYS A 405 2.57 25.28 -19.38
CA LYS A 405 1.28 24.87 -18.86
C LYS A 405 0.21 25.07 -19.92
N ASP A 406 -0.45 23.98 -20.33
CA ASP A 406 -1.73 24.11 -21.03
C ASP A 406 -2.77 24.52 -19.97
N PRO A 407 -3.48 25.66 -20.11
CA PRO A 407 -4.44 26.13 -19.10
C PRO A 407 -5.61 25.17 -18.84
N GLN A 408 -5.76 24.10 -19.62
CA GLN A 408 -6.83 23.10 -19.51
C GLN A 408 -6.38 21.74 -18.96
N SER A 409 -5.09 21.50 -18.70
CA SER A 409 -4.69 20.25 -18.01
C SER A 409 -4.84 20.44 -16.51
N ASP A 410 -5.97 20.01 -15.95
CA ASP A 410 -6.11 19.81 -14.51
C ASP A 410 -5.07 18.77 -14.08
N GLU A 411 -3.93 19.25 -13.54
CA GLU A 411 -3.02 18.39 -12.80
C GLU A 411 -3.81 17.80 -11.64
N LYS A 412 -4.17 16.51 -11.76
CA LYS A 412 -4.67 15.74 -10.63
C LYS A 412 -3.61 15.83 -9.54
N LYS A 413 -3.91 16.56 -8.47
CA LYS A 413 -3.04 16.69 -7.31
C LYS A 413 -2.68 15.28 -6.82
N ALA A 414 -1.54 15.14 -6.13
CA ALA A 414 -1.14 13.88 -5.50
C ALA A 414 -2.16 13.31 -4.48
N TRP A 415 -3.29 13.99 -4.28
CA TRP A 415 -4.36 13.60 -3.36
C TRP A 415 -5.73 13.68 -4.03
N ASP A 416 -5.77 13.83 -5.35
CA ASP A 416 -6.97 13.58 -6.13
C ASP A 416 -7.10 12.05 -6.22
N SER A 417 -7.72 11.49 -5.17
CA SER A 417 -7.91 10.07 -4.89
C SER A 417 -8.19 9.29 -6.17
N GLY A 418 -7.20 8.54 -6.64
CA GLY A 418 -7.44 7.43 -7.56
C GLY A 418 -8.28 6.38 -6.84
N ASP A 419 -9.05 5.63 -7.61
CA ASP A 419 -9.83 4.53 -7.05
C ASP A 419 -8.87 3.50 -6.43
N SER A 420 -9.19 3.03 -5.23
CA SER A 420 -8.38 2.05 -4.49
C SER A 420 -8.59 0.63 -5.02
N LEU A 421 -9.82 0.32 -5.43
CA LEU A 421 -10.16 -0.91 -6.10
C LEU A 421 -10.11 -0.69 -7.62
N LEU A 422 -9.17 -1.36 -8.27
CA LEU A 422 -9.10 -1.50 -9.73
C LEU A 422 -9.48 -2.94 -10.10
N VAL A 423 -10.29 -3.09 -11.15
CA VAL A 423 -10.73 -4.40 -11.66
C VAL A 423 -10.23 -4.59 -13.09
N VAL A 424 -10.43 -5.77 -13.66
CA VAL A 424 -10.11 -6.01 -15.07
C VAL A 424 -10.80 -4.97 -15.94
N GLY A 425 -10.03 -4.35 -16.85
CA GLY A 425 -10.54 -3.33 -17.76
C GLY A 425 -10.57 -1.91 -17.19
N SER A 426 -10.16 -1.68 -15.93
CA SER A 426 -9.89 -0.32 -15.44
C SER A 426 -8.79 0.36 -16.28
N ALA A 427 -8.92 1.67 -16.56
CA ALA A 427 -7.97 2.41 -17.38
C ALA A 427 -6.54 2.49 -16.78
N ARG A 428 -6.40 2.44 -15.45
CA ARG A 428 -5.10 2.27 -14.75
C ARG A 428 -4.82 0.80 -14.38
N GLY A 429 -5.48 -0.12 -15.07
CA GLY A 429 -5.56 -1.53 -14.72
C GLY A 429 -4.21 -2.17 -14.49
N ILE A 430 -4.23 -3.22 -13.69
CA ILE A 430 -3.05 -3.98 -13.29
C ILE A 430 -2.45 -4.59 -14.57
N GLY A 431 -1.27 -4.09 -14.98
CA GLY A 431 -0.57 -4.55 -16.18
C GLY A 431 -0.45 -3.53 -17.31
N ASP A 432 -1.13 -2.37 -17.25
CA ASP A 432 -0.92 -1.33 -18.25
C ASP A 432 0.37 -0.55 -17.92
N THR A 433 1.46 -0.95 -18.58
CA THR A 433 2.67 -0.12 -18.65
C THR A 433 2.34 1.09 -19.50
N ASP A 434 1.74 2.11 -18.88
CA ASP A 434 1.61 3.50 -19.31
C ASP A 434 1.98 3.73 -20.79
N LYS A 435 1.14 3.21 -21.71
CA LYS A 435 1.42 3.24 -23.17
C LYS A 435 1.47 4.68 -23.71
N ASN A 436 1.02 5.64 -22.91
CA ASN A 436 1.02 7.08 -23.19
C ASN A 436 2.00 7.88 -22.33
N SER A 437 3.15 7.30 -21.94
CA SER A 437 4.27 8.17 -21.55
C SER A 437 4.68 8.98 -22.78
N HIS A 438 4.17 10.21 -22.92
CA HIS A 438 4.93 11.26 -23.56
C HIS A 438 6.34 11.13 -23.02
N LYS A 439 7.34 10.92 -23.90
CA LYS A 439 8.75 10.80 -23.51
C LYS A 439 9.18 12.15 -22.94
N GLU A 440 8.74 12.46 -21.72
CA GLU A 440 9.26 13.57 -20.94
C GLU A 440 10.74 13.31 -20.79
N ARG A 441 11.53 14.32 -21.16
CA ARG A 441 12.98 14.23 -21.07
C ARG A 441 13.36 14.29 -19.59
N ILE A 442 13.44 13.12 -18.96
CA ILE A 442 13.87 12.97 -17.57
C ILE A 442 15.28 13.54 -17.40
N GLN A 443 15.39 14.71 -16.77
CA GLN A 443 16.67 15.29 -16.36
C GLN A 443 16.95 14.93 -14.91
N TRP A 444 18.05 14.21 -14.67
CA TRP A 444 18.50 13.84 -13.33
C TRP A 444 19.35 14.94 -12.70
N GLU A 445 19.13 15.21 -11.42
CA GLU A 445 19.95 16.11 -10.61
C GLU A 445 20.58 15.37 -9.42
N TYR A 446 21.73 15.87 -8.99
CA TYR A 446 22.59 15.26 -7.98
C TYR A 446 22.98 16.30 -6.95
N THR A 447 23.02 15.92 -5.67
CA THR A 447 23.52 16.77 -4.59
C THR A 447 25.05 16.82 -4.58
N PRO A 448 25.67 17.83 -3.93
CA PRO A 448 27.11 17.83 -3.69
C PRO A 448 27.62 16.58 -2.97
N LYS A 449 26.79 15.95 -2.10
CA LYS A 449 27.11 14.70 -1.41
C LYS A 449 27.34 13.56 -2.42
N SER A 450 26.45 13.43 -3.42
CA SER A 450 26.60 12.46 -4.52
C SER A 450 27.87 12.66 -5.32
N ILE A 451 28.22 13.91 -5.63
CA ILE A 451 29.43 14.22 -6.41
C ILE A 451 30.68 13.79 -5.65
N ARG A 452 30.73 14.04 -4.33
CA ARG A 452 31.83 13.59 -3.46
C ARG A 452 31.93 12.07 -3.44
N LEU A 453 30.80 11.37 -3.29
CA LEU A 453 30.75 9.90 -3.30
C LEU A 453 31.26 9.31 -4.62
N ILE A 454 30.85 9.86 -5.75
CA ILE A 454 31.32 9.41 -7.08
C ILE A 454 32.82 9.67 -7.24
N ASN A 455 33.32 10.80 -6.74
CA ASN A 455 34.75 11.09 -6.77
C ASN A 455 35.56 10.11 -5.91
N GLU A 456 35.08 9.79 -4.70
CA GLU A 456 35.68 8.77 -3.84
C GLU A 456 35.68 7.40 -4.55
N TYR A 457 34.57 7.02 -5.19
CA TYR A 457 34.48 5.78 -5.95
C TYR A 457 35.55 5.71 -7.04
N ARG A 458 35.72 6.81 -7.79
CA ARG A 458 36.74 6.93 -8.83
C ARG A 458 38.16 6.83 -8.29
N GLN A 459 38.45 7.48 -7.16
CA GLN A 459 39.79 7.47 -6.56
C GLN A 459 40.16 6.08 -6.04
N ARG A 460 39.18 5.35 -5.50
CA ARG A 460 39.41 4.02 -4.93
C ARG A 460 39.54 2.92 -5.99
N PHE A 461 38.81 3.03 -7.10
CA PHE A 461 38.83 2.03 -8.19
C PHE A 461 39.06 2.67 -9.57
N PRO A 462 40.21 3.31 -9.81
CA PRO A 462 40.48 4.07 -11.04
C PRO A 462 40.50 3.19 -12.30
N GLN A 463 40.93 1.93 -12.17
CA GLN A 463 40.96 0.96 -13.27
C GLN A 463 39.55 0.70 -13.83
N LEU A 464 38.55 0.57 -12.96
CA LEU A 464 37.15 0.39 -13.36
C LEU A 464 36.69 1.58 -14.21
N PHE A 465 36.90 2.81 -13.74
CA PHE A 465 36.48 4.01 -14.46
C PHE A 465 37.20 4.17 -15.82
N SER A 466 38.49 3.84 -15.88
CA SER A 466 39.26 3.87 -17.13
C SER A 466 38.75 2.86 -18.16
N ALA A 467 38.43 1.64 -17.71
CA ALA A 467 37.90 0.60 -18.58
C ALA A 467 36.47 0.92 -19.07
N LEU A 468 35.59 1.35 -18.18
CA LEU A 468 34.21 1.72 -18.53
C LEU A 468 34.16 2.93 -19.48
N ALA A 469 35.12 3.87 -19.39
CA ALA A 469 35.23 4.97 -20.33
C ALA A 469 35.47 4.50 -21.78
N LYS A 470 36.11 3.34 -21.96
CA LYS A 470 36.33 2.70 -23.27
C LYS A 470 35.14 1.85 -23.72
N LEU A 471 34.24 1.48 -22.80
CA LEU A 471 33.12 0.56 -23.02
C LEU A 471 31.76 1.17 -22.60
N PRO A 472 31.34 2.34 -23.13
CA PRO A 472 30.19 3.08 -22.61
C PRO A 472 28.81 2.43 -22.86
N SER A 473 28.73 1.56 -23.87
CA SER A 473 27.46 1.05 -24.41
C SER A 473 27.10 -0.37 -23.95
N GLU A 474 27.95 -1.02 -23.15
CA GLU A 474 27.72 -2.42 -22.76
C GLU A 474 26.53 -2.57 -21.81
N LYS A 475 25.75 -3.64 -22.01
CA LYS A 475 24.64 -4.00 -21.09
C LYS A 475 25.14 -4.80 -19.90
N LYS A 476 26.16 -5.65 -20.10
CA LYS A 476 26.84 -6.42 -19.07
C LYS A 476 28.34 -6.36 -19.33
N TYR A 477 29.13 -6.18 -18.28
CA TYR A 477 30.58 -6.05 -18.37
C TYR A 477 31.27 -7.37 -18.06
N ASP A 478 32.37 -7.65 -18.76
CA ASP A 478 33.24 -8.79 -18.48
C ASP A 478 34.37 -8.34 -17.54
N ALA A 479 34.46 -8.96 -16.37
CA ALA A 479 35.47 -8.67 -15.37
C ALA A 479 36.90 -8.87 -15.88
N ASN A 480 37.13 -9.85 -16.75
CA ASN A 480 38.46 -10.10 -17.31
C ASN A 480 38.87 -9.05 -18.35
N ILE A 481 37.89 -8.44 -19.03
CA ILE A 481 38.15 -7.31 -19.95
C ILE A 481 38.43 -6.03 -19.14
N VAL A 482 37.69 -5.81 -18.05
CA VAL A 482 37.80 -4.60 -17.22
C VAL A 482 39.05 -4.60 -16.34
N PHE A 483 39.33 -5.72 -15.67
CA PHE A 483 40.40 -5.82 -14.66
C PHE A 483 41.61 -6.65 -15.10
N GLY A 484 41.54 -7.32 -16.26
CA GLY A 484 42.56 -8.24 -16.74
C GLY A 484 42.36 -9.68 -16.24
N PRO A 485 43.33 -10.57 -16.46
CA PRO A 485 43.25 -11.97 -16.03
C PRO A 485 42.93 -12.09 -14.52
N LYS A 486 41.98 -12.96 -14.16
CA LYS A 486 41.45 -13.10 -12.77
C LYS A 486 40.68 -11.87 -12.27
N GLY A 487 40.15 -11.04 -13.17
CA GLY A 487 39.36 -9.87 -12.82
C GLY A 487 38.11 -10.19 -11.97
N ALA A 488 37.58 -11.41 -12.07
CA ALA A 488 36.48 -11.88 -11.25
C ALA A 488 36.77 -11.80 -9.73
N ASP A 489 38.02 -11.95 -9.31
CA ASP A 489 38.43 -11.90 -7.90
C ASP A 489 38.36 -10.49 -7.30
N VAL A 490 38.27 -9.46 -8.16
CA VAL A 490 38.17 -8.04 -7.76
C VAL A 490 36.73 -7.65 -7.47
N LEU A 491 35.75 -8.30 -8.11
CA LEU A 491 34.32 -7.94 -7.99
C LEU A 491 33.81 -7.97 -6.54
N PRO A 492 34.10 -9.00 -5.71
CA PRO A 492 33.63 -9.05 -4.33
C PRO A 492 34.17 -7.88 -3.48
N LYS A 493 35.43 -7.46 -3.71
CA LYS A 493 36.06 -6.36 -2.96
C LYS A 493 35.41 -5.01 -3.25
N ILE A 494 35.07 -4.76 -4.52
CA ILE A 494 34.34 -3.54 -4.91
C ILE A 494 32.93 -3.59 -4.33
N ARG A 495 32.27 -4.74 -4.43
CA ARG A 495 30.91 -4.92 -3.89
C ARG A 495 30.85 -4.71 -2.38
N GLU A 496 31.85 -5.20 -1.64
CA GLU A 496 31.97 -4.99 -0.20
C GLU A 496 32.09 -3.51 0.15
N TRP A 497 32.92 -2.75 -0.58
CA TRP A 497 32.99 -1.30 -0.37
C TRP A 497 31.66 -0.61 -0.68
N LEU A 498 31.03 -0.93 -1.81
CA LEU A 498 29.73 -0.37 -2.20
C LEU A 498 28.62 -0.70 -1.20
N ASN A 499 28.64 -1.85 -0.54
CA ASN A 499 27.66 -2.18 0.50
C ASN A 499 27.83 -1.32 1.77
N ASN A 500 29.01 -0.73 1.98
CA ASN A 500 29.34 0.02 3.20
C ASN A 500 29.23 1.54 3.06
N VAL A 501 29.08 2.07 1.83
CA VAL A 501 28.86 3.50 1.62
C VAL A 501 27.50 3.94 2.17
N ASP A 502 27.40 5.19 2.61
CA ASP A 502 26.19 5.68 3.29
C ASP A 502 24.93 5.60 2.43
N SER A 503 25.04 5.87 1.12
CA SER A 503 23.90 5.78 0.20
C SER A 503 23.34 4.37 0.04
N ALA A 504 24.13 3.32 0.30
CA ALA A 504 23.67 1.92 0.19
C ALA A 504 22.83 1.47 1.39
N LYS A 505 22.93 2.19 2.51
CA LYS A 505 22.11 1.98 3.72
C LYS A 505 20.76 2.68 3.63
N LEU A 506 20.64 3.64 2.72
CA LEU A 506 19.41 4.41 2.51
C LEU A 506 18.45 3.67 1.57
N PRO A 507 17.13 3.82 1.80
CA PRO A 507 16.14 3.31 0.86
C PRO A 507 16.22 4.00 -0.49
N ARG A 508 15.73 3.28 -1.50
CA ARG A 508 15.41 3.86 -2.80
C ARG A 508 13.92 4.18 -2.79
N THR A 509 13.58 5.44 -2.98
CA THR A 509 12.20 5.94 -3.03
C THR A 509 11.78 6.18 -4.48
N PRO A 510 10.48 6.06 -4.81
CA PRO A 510 9.98 6.47 -6.11
C PRO A 510 10.28 7.95 -6.39
N ILE A 511 10.68 8.30 -7.61
CA ILE A 511 10.98 9.67 -8.09
C ILE A 511 9.88 10.71 -7.85
N SER A 512 8.66 10.24 -7.69
CA SER A 512 7.46 11.01 -7.40
C SER A 512 7.27 11.34 -5.92
N THR A 513 8.10 10.76 -5.05
CA THR A 513 8.05 10.99 -3.61
C THR A 513 8.74 12.30 -3.32
N GLU A 514 8.05 13.18 -2.60
CA GLU A 514 8.60 14.44 -2.10
C GLU A 514 8.96 14.24 -0.64
N THR A 515 10.21 14.48 -0.25
CA THR A 515 10.70 14.26 1.12
C THR A 515 11.49 15.44 1.63
N MET A 516 11.39 15.71 2.93
CA MET A 516 12.29 16.61 3.63
C MET A 516 13.71 16.03 3.64
N THR A 517 14.71 16.91 3.73
CA THR A 517 16.11 16.49 3.91
C THR A 517 16.29 15.88 5.29
N GLN A 518 17.26 14.98 5.47
CA GLN A 518 17.51 14.35 6.77
C GLN A 518 17.76 15.40 7.86
N GLU A 519 18.49 16.46 7.55
CA GLU A 519 18.74 17.57 8.46
C GLU A 519 17.46 18.30 8.86
N ALA A 520 16.50 18.44 7.94
CA ALA A 520 15.21 19.05 8.21
C ALA A 520 14.32 18.15 9.08
N VAL A 521 14.33 16.82 8.85
CA VAL A 521 13.59 15.86 9.70
C VAL A 521 14.11 15.88 11.13
N ILE A 522 15.44 15.88 11.32
CA ILE A 522 16.08 16.00 12.64
C ILE A 522 15.70 17.34 13.30
N ALA A 523 15.64 18.43 12.54
CA ALA A 523 15.24 19.73 13.06
C ALA A 523 13.76 19.76 13.47
N VAL A 524 12.88 19.10 12.72
CA VAL A 524 11.46 18.93 13.04
C VAL A 524 11.32 18.21 14.38
N GLU A 525 11.95 17.05 14.54
CA GLU A 525 11.90 16.26 15.78
C GLU A 525 12.37 17.08 16.99
N LYS A 526 13.53 17.75 16.88
CA LYS A 526 14.07 18.60 17.97
C LYS A 526 13.14 19.77 18.32
N ALA A 527 12.58 20.43 17.31
CA ALA A 527 11.66 21.55 17.53
C ALA A 527 10.38 21.08 18.24
N THR A 528 9.88 19.90 17.89
CA THR A 528 8.75 19.24 18.55
C THR A 528 9.05 18.94 20.01
N ASP A 529 10.22 18.39 20.34
CA ASP A 529 10.57 18.05 21.73
C ASP A 529 10.70 19.30 22.61
N VAL A 530 11.38 20.34 22.11
CA VAL A 530 11.53 21.62 22.81
C VAL A 530 10.16 22.24 23.08
N ARG A 531 9.27 22.19 22.09
CA ARG A 531 7.90 22.68 22.20
C ARG A 531 7.10 21.88 23.24
N ASN A 532 7.15 20.55 23.18
CA ASN A 532 6.39 19.69 24.11
C ASN A 532 6.85 19.90 25.56
N LEU A 533 8.16 20.04 25.78
CA LEU A 533 8.71 20.41 27.10
C LEU A 533 8.22 21.78 27.57
N ALA A 534 8.16 22.78 26.70
CA ALA A 534 7.68 24.12 27.03
C ALA A 534 6.18 24.13 27.36
N LEU A 535 5.38 23.35 26.63
CA LEU A 535 3.93 23.20 26.86
C LEU A 535 3.63 22.51 28.19
N LYS A 536 4.37 21.43 28.48
CA LYS A 536 4.27 20.71 29.76
C LYS A 536 4.59 21.62 30.95
N LYS A 537 5.63 22.45 30.85
CA LYS A 537 5.97 23.46 31.87
C LYS A 537 4.88 24.51 32.09
N LYS A 538 4.06 24.79 31.08
CA LYS A 538 2.93 25.73 31.13
C LYS A 538 1.60 25.07 31.54
N GLY A 539 1.59 23.76 31.84
CA GLY A 539 0.39 23.03 32.27
C GLY A 539 -0.58 22.69 31.15
N PHE A 540 -0.10 22.54 29.91
CA PHE A 540 -0.92 22.04 28.79
C PHE A 540 -0.81 20.51 28.62
N PRO A 541 -1.83 19.84 28.05
CA PRO A 541 -3.12 20.37 27.59
C PRO A 541 -4.04 20.86 28.72
N MET A 542 -4.94 21.80 28.41
CA MET A 542 -5.98 22.28 29.33
C MET A 542 -7.34 21.69 28.97
N GLU A 543 -8.12 21.33 29.98
CA GLU A 543 -9.47 20.81 29.78
C GLU A 543 -10.48 21.95 29.58
N SER A 544 -11.37 21.80 28.59
CA SER A 544 -12.45 22.77 28.33
C SER A 544 -13.73 22.04 28.00
N LEU A 545 -14.81 22.40 28.67
CA LEU A 545 -16.15 21.87 28.38
C LEU A 545 -16.81 22.73 27.31
N ILE A 546 -17.19 22.11 26.18
CA ILE A 546 -17.83 22.80 25.06
C ILE A 546 -19.09 22.07 24.59
N LYS A 547 -19.96 22.80 23.91
CA LYS A 547 -21.13 22.25 23.20
C LYS A 547 -20.92 22.47 21.71
N ILE A 548 -20.94 21.42 20.91
CA ILE A 548 -20.57 21.50 19.49
C ILE A 548 -21.42 20.55 18.62
N PRO A 549 -21.73 20.90 17.36
CA PRO A 549 -22.51 20.02 16.48
C PRO A 549 -21.84 18.65 16.28
N GLY A 550 -22.63 17.57 16.22
CA GLY A 550 -22.11 16.23 15.94
C GLY A 550 -21.37 16.12 14.60
N SER A 551 -21.71 16.98 13.63
CA SER A 551 -21.11 17.01 12.29
C SER A 551 -19.64 17.46 12.22
N VAL A 552 -19.09 17.99 13.32
CA VAL A 552 -17.68 18.36 13.40
C VAL A 552 -16.85 17.41 14.25
N LEU A 553 -17.47 16.34 14.75
CA LEU A 553 -16.82 15.31 15.55
C LEU A 553 -16.53 14.09 14.69
N TYR A 554 -15.31 13.59 14.79
CA TYR A 554 -14.93 12.26 14.33
C TYR A 554 -14.77 11.37 15.56
N ARG A 555 -15.47 10.24 15.61
CA ARG A 555 -15.44 9.34 16.77
C ARG A 555 -14.38 8.26 16.57
N GLU A 556 -13.65 7.92 17.62
CA GLU A 556 -12.75 6.77 17.61
C GLU A 556 -13.50 5.51 17.15
N ASN A 557 -12.88 4.73 16.26
CA ASN A 557 -13.45 3.52 15.67
C ASN A 557 -14.80 3.71 14.95
N SER A 558 -15.11 4.92 14.43
CA SER A 558 -16.29 5.11 13.59
C SER A 558 -16.11 4.67 12.14
N THR A 559 -14.86 4.51 11.68
CA THR A 559 -14.52 4.04 10.33
C THR A 559 -14.13 2.57 10.40
N GLY A 560 -14.87 1.73 9.68
CA GLY A 560 -14.56 0.32 9.47
C GLY A 560 -13.71 0.08 8.22
N ALA A 561 -13.42 -1.19 7.94
CA ALA A 561 -12.61 -1.59 6.78
C ALA A 561 -13.25 -1.29 5.41
N THR A 562 -14.57 -1.10 5.37
CA THR A 562 -15.31 -0.80 4.14
C THR A 562 -15.60 0.69 3.95
N ASP A 563 -15.31 1.53 4.94
CA ASP A 563 -15.60 2.96 4.85
C ASP A 563 -14.55 3.69 3.99
N VAL A 564 -15.02 4.53 3.07
CA VAL A 564 -14.19 5.40 2.25
C VAL A 564 -14.18 6.80 2.84
N MET A 565 -13.01 7.25 3.26
CA MET A 565 -12.78 8.62 3.74
C MET A 565 -12.20 9.48 2.62
N LEU A 566 -12.87 10.58 2.29
CA LEU A 566 -12.38 11.53 1.30
C LEU A 566 -11.67 12.70 1.98
N ALA A 567 -10.65 13.27 1.33
CA ALA A 567 -9.98 14.47 1.81
C ALA A 567 -10.95 15.65 2.00
N SER A 568 -12.01 15.74 1.18
CA SER A 568 -13.07 16.73 1.32
C SER A 568 -13.84 16.64 2.63
N ASP A 569 -13.88 15.48 3.26
CA ASP A 569 -14.71 15.23 4.44
C ASP A 569 -14.16 15.98 5.66
N HIS A 570 -12.83 16.15 5.74
CA HIS A 570 -12.16 16.74 6.91
C HIS A 570 -11.08 17.78 6.61
N ASN A 571 -10.64 17.92 5.35
CA ASN A 571 -9.53 18.80 4.97
C ASN A 571 -9.85 19.77 3.81
N GLY A 572 -11.11 20.05 3.51
CA GLY A 572 -11.48 21.04 2.48
C GLY A 572 -10.94 20.73 1.07
N ASN A 573 -10.58 19.47 0.81
CA ASN A 573 -9.91 19.01 -0.42
C ASN A 573 -8.51 19.60 -0.65
N GLU A 574 -7.84 20.04 0.43
CA GLU A 574 -6.44 20.44 0.41
C GLU A 574 -5.55 19.20 0.49
N ALA A 575 -4.59 19.12 -0.43
CA ALA A 575 -3.54 18.11 -0.40
C ALA A 575 -2.52 18.48 0.69
N PRO A 576 -2.01 17.52 1.48
CA PRO A 576 -0.94 17.80 2.44
C PRO A 576 0.32 18.28 1.73
N GLU A 577 1.03 19.19 2.38
CA GLU A 577 2.35 19.70 2.03
C GLU A 577 3.41 19.24 3.03
N LEU A 578 4.69 19.25 2.62
CA LEU A 578 5.80 18.97 3.53
C LEU A 578 5.83 20.02 4.65
N GLY A 579 5.87 19.54 5.89
CA GLY A 579 5.81 20.37 7.09
C GLY A 579 4.40 20.62 7.63
N ASP A 580 3.36 20.06 6.99
CA ASP A 580 1.99 20.17 7.50
C ASP A 580 1.80 19.45 8.82
N ARG A 581 0.92 20.04 9.63
CA ARG A 581 0.51 19.51 10.93
C ARG A 581 -0.67 18.58 10.77
N VAL A 582 -0.54 17.34 11.24
CA VAL A 582 -1.58 16.31 11.08
C VAL A 582 -1.99 15.70 12.42
N VAL A 583 -3.19 15.11 12.43
CA VAL A 583 -3.76 14.35 13.55
C VAL A 583 -4.29 13.03 13.02
N ASN A 584 -4.02 11.94 13.73
CA ASN A 584 -4.54 10.63 13.36
C ASN A 584 -6.03 10.52 13.71
N LEU A 585 -6.84 10.15 12.72
CA LEU A 585 -8.27 9.84 12.90
C LEU A 585 -8.54 8.34 12.88
N CYS A 586 -7.90 7.60 11.95
CA CYS A 586 -8.24 6.20 11.70
C CYS A 586 -7.10 5.33 11.19
N ALA A 587 -5.88 5.87 11.06
CA ALA A 587 -4.74 5.04 10.64
C ALA A 587 -4.47 3.98 11.72
N SER A 588 -4.50 2.72 11.29
CA SER A 588 -4.26 1.58 12.17
C SER A 588 -2.82 1.58 12.68
N GLY A 589 -2.61 1.11 13.91
CA GLY A 589 -1.29 1.06 14.55
C GLY A 589 -0.79 2.40 15.10
N ILE A 590 -1.45 3.52 14.79
CA ILE A 590 -1.14 4.84 15.36
C ILE A 590 -2.22 5.19 16.39
N PRO A 591 -1.88 5.70 17.58
CA PRO A 591 -2.89 6.08 18.56
C PRO A 591 -3.89 7.11 18.01
N PHE A 592 -5.16 6.98 18.38
CA PHE A 592 -6.21 7.92 17.99
C PHE A 592 -5.90 9.33 18.51
N GLY A 593 -6.02 10.34 17.66
CA GLY A 593 -5.73 11.73 18.03
C GLY A 593 -4.24 12.06 18.18
N ALA A 594 -3.33 11.11 17.93
CA ALA A 594 -1.90 11.37 17.93
C ALA A 594 -1.54 12.39 16.84
N ARG A 595 -0.58 13.26 17.13
CA ARG A 595 -0.19 14.38 16.25
C ARG A 595 1.21 14.19 15.73
N GLY A 596 1.46 14.75 14.55
CA GLY A 596 2.78 14.73 13.94
C GLY A 596 2.92 15.75 12.83
N ILE A 597 4.06 15.73 12.17
CA ILE A 597 4.41 16.62 11.05
C ILE A 597 4.74 15.77 9.83
N VAL A 598 4.17 16.12 8.68
CA VAL A 598 4.43 15.45 7.40
C VAL A 598 5.86 15.74 6.96
N VAL A 599 6.67 14.69 6.78
CA VAL A 599 8.07 14.79 6.32
C VAL A 599 8.31 14.11 4.98
N GLY A 600 7.37 13.30 4.51
CA GLY A 600 7.40 12.66 3.19
C GLY A 600 6.00 12.52 2.60
N ILE A 601 5.88 12.66 1.29
CA ILE A 601 4.63 12.52 0.54
C ILE A 601 4.90 11.61 -0.66
N HIS A 602 4.18 10.48 -0.74
CA HIS A 602 4.32 9.51 -1.82
C HIS A 602 3.35 9.80 -2.98
N LYS A 603 3.36 8.94 -4.02
CA LYS A 603 2.50 9.09 -5.21
C LYS A 603 1.03 9.23 -4.86
N ALA A 604 0.30 9.91 -5.74
CA ALA A 604 -1.15 9.98 -5.72
C ALA A 604 -1.86 8.63 -5.69
N SER A 605 -1.31 7.66 -6.42
CA SER A 605 -1.85 6.31 -6.46
C SER A 605 -1.74 5.60 -5.12
N THR A 606 -0.76 5.95 -4.29
CA THR A 606 -0.58 5.38 -2.95
C THR A 606 -1.28 6.20 -1.87
N GLY A 607 -1.36 7.52 -2.01
CA GLY A 607 -2.01 8.40 -1.02
C GLY A 607 -1.39 8.33 0.38
N CYS A 608 -0.09 8.01 0.47
CA CYS A 608 0.61 7.85 1.74
C CYS A 608 1.50 9.05 2.07
N VAL A 609 1.63 9.34 3.36
CA VAL A 609 2.61 10.29 3.92
C VAL A 609 3.51 9.60 4.93
N GLU A 610 4.72 10.13 5.10
CA GLU A 610 5.60 9.83 6.22
C GLU A 610 5.47 10.96 7.25
N ILE A 611 5.35 10.62 8.52
CA ILE A 611 5.05 11.57 9.60
C ILE A 611 6.08 11.40 10.70
N VAL A 612 6.63 12.50 11.21
CA VAL A 612 7.31 12.49 12.51
C VAL A 612 6.29 12.85 13.59
N MET A 613 6.01 11.90 14.47
CA MET A 613 5.07 12.02 15.57
C MET A 613 5.62 12.87 16.71
N ASP A 614 4.71 13.47 17.47
CA ASP A 614 5.03 14.32 18.62
C ASP A 614 5.55 13.57 19.83
N GLU A 615 5.10 12.34 19.99
CA GLU A 615 5.41 11.44 21.08
C GLU A 615 5.79 10.09 20.51
N GLU A 616 6.61 9.35 21.26
CA GLU A 616 6.92 7.97 20.91
C GLU A 616 5.67 7.11 21.07
N PHE A 617 5.48 6.14 20.16
CA PHE A 617 4.38 5.18 20.26
C PHE A 617 4.80 3.77 19.85
N VAL A 618 4.14 2.78 20.44
CA VAL A 618 4.35 1.37 20.08
C VAL A 618 3.88 1.15 18.66
N GLY A 619 4.76 0.63 17.80
CA GLY A 619 4.51 0.45 16.38
C GLY A 619 5.18 1.51 15.49
N GLY A 620 5.61 2.63 16.07
CA GLY A 620 6.36 3.66 15.35
C GLY A 620 7.72 3.16 14.88
N THR A 621 8.17 3.68 13.75
CA THR A 621 9.47 3.33 13.16
C THR A 621 10.49 4.46 13.37
N ASN A 622 11.67 4.36 12.77
CA ASN A 622 12.64 5.44 12.69
C ASN A 622 12.72 6.06 11.28
N LEU A 623 11.71 5.78 10.43
CA LEU A 623 11.69 6.15 9.01
C LEU A 623 13.01 5.81 8.30
N GLN A 624 13.52 4.59 8.55
CA GLN A 624 14.79 4.09 8.01
C GLN A 624 16.01 4.96 8.37
N GLY A 625 15.99 5.51 9.59
CA GLY A 625 17.07 6.32 10.16
C GLY A 625 16.94 7.83 9.95
N LEU A 626 15.78 8.31 9.50
CA LEU A 626 15.51 9.75 9.36
C LEU A 626 15.12 10.41 10.69
N CYS A 627 14.51 9.66 11.62
CA CYS A 627 14.12 10.12 12.96
C CYS A 627 14.54 9.11 14.03
N SER A 628 14.31 9.44 15.31
CA SER A 628 14.51 8.48 16.41
C SER A 628 13.53 7.30 16.33
N ASN A 629 13.85 6.19 17.00
CA ASN A 629 12.94 5.03 17.06
C ASN A 629 11.59 5.41 17.66
N PHE A 630 10.51 4.77 17.20
CA PHE A 630 9.14 4.96 17.68
C PHE A 630 8.53 6.34 17.38
N ARG A 631 9.15 7.14 16.51
CA ARG A 631 8.69 8.49 16.12
C ARG A 631 8.11 8.56 14.72
N GLY A 632 8.42 7.60 13.86
CA GLY A 632 8.04 7.55 12.46
C GLY A 632 6.70 6.90 12.18
#